data_AF-A0A961EN57-F1
#
_entry.id   AF-A0A961EN57-F1
#
_cell.length_a   1.000
_cell.length_b   1.000
_cell.length_c   1.000
_cell.angle_alpha   90.00
_cell.angle_beta   90.00
_cell.angle_gamma   90.00
#
_symmetry.space_group_name_H-M   'P 1'
#
loop_
_entity.id
_entity.type
_entity.pdbx_description
1 polymer ?
#
loop_
_entity_poly.entity_id
_entity_poly.type
_entity_poly.pdbx_seq_one_letter_code
_entity_poly.pdbx_strand_id
1 'polypeptide(L)'
;RTSASFAALCGTAPIPVSSGRTDKHRLSRGGDRQANAALHHIVKVRMSYDQRTRAYRDTRLANGWTTKEVFRALKRAVAREIFHALAGHTLAPDYSDLRPARHAKNLTLTAAAQHLGVWPARIGELELGRRPNDELATRYRAWLAAA
;
A
#
# COMPACT_ATOMS: atom_id res chain seq x y z
N ARG A 1 9.68 8.98 18.22
CA ARG A 1 9.47 7.51 18.05
C ARG A 1 10.03 7.10 16.69
N THR A 2 10.57 5.89 16.52
CA THR A 2 11.15 5.42 15.24
C THR A 2 10.36 4.24 14.67
N SER A 3 10.50 3.98 13.36
CA SER A 3 9.89 2.81 12.72
C SER A 3 10.32 1.47 13.35
N ALA A 4 11.55 1.39 13.87
CA ALA A 4 12.03 0.22 14.61
C ALA A 4 11.28 0.03 15.93
N SER A 5 11.15 1.10 16.72
CA SER A 5 10.37 1.11 17.96
C SER A 5 8.90 0.74 17.72
N PHE A 6 8.31 1.20 16.61
CA PHE A 6 6.94 0.84 16.24
C PHE A 6 6.78 -0.65 15.91
N ALA A 7 7.72 -1.27 15.17
CA ALA A 7 7.64 -2.71 14.94
C ALA A 7 7.89 -3.55 16.19
N ALA A 8 8.71 -3.08 17.13
CA ALA A 8 8.84 -3.72 18.43
C ALA A 8 7.49 -3.72 19.17
N LEU A 9 6.82 -2.56 19.21
CA LEU A 9 5.47 -2.42 19.78
C LEU A 9 4.47 -3.37 19.10
N CYS A 10 4.46 -3.46 17.77
CA CYS A 10 3.55 -4.35 17.05
C CYS A 10 4.01 -5.83 17.01
N GLY A 11 5.08 -6.22 17.71
CA GLY A 11 5.57 -7.61 17.70
C GLY A 11 6.13 -8.10 16.35
N THR A 12 6.50 -7.20 15.45
CA THR A 12 7.05 -7.51 14.11
C THR A 12 8.53 -7.21 13.97
N ALA A 13 9.18 -6.77 15.05
CA ALA A 13 10.63 -6.61 15.07
C ALA A 13 11.32 -7.96 14.79
N PRO A 14 12.29 -7.99 13.85
CA PRO A 14 13.05 -9.20 13.58
C PRO A 14 13.88 -9.56 14.81
N ILE A 15 13.77 -10.81 15.27
CA ILE A 15 14.61 -11.33 16.36
C ILE A 15 15.46 -12.47 15.81
N PRO A 16 16.79 -12.35 15.79
CA PRO A 16 17.66 -13.41 15.27
C PRO A 16 17.55 -14.68 16.11
N VAL A 17 17.70 -15.84 15.46
CA VAL A 17 17.64 -17.17 16.10
C VAL A 17 18.99 -17.88 16.09
N SER A 18 20.00 -17.30 15.44
CA SER A 18 21.32 -17.93 15.32
C SER A 18 22.42 -17.04 15.91
N SER A 19 23.48 -17.68 16.39
CA SER A 19 24.79 -17.09 16.68
C SER A 19 25.83 -17.43 15.60
N GLY A 20 25.42 -18.08 14.50
CA GLY A 20 26.28 -18.60 13.43
C GLY A 20 25.92 -18.07 12.03
N ARG A 21 26.41 -18.71 10.95
CA ARG A 21 26.30 -18.27 9.54
C ARG A 21 24.89 -18.27 8.91
N THR A 22 23.81 -18.37 9.69
CA THR A 22 22.43 -18.46 9.16
C THR A 22 21.61 -17.24 9.54
N ASP A 23 21.04 -16.54 8.56
CA ASP A 23 20.22 -15.34 8.82
C ASP A 23 18.74 -15.72 9.01
N LYS A 24 18.41 -16.34 10.16
CA LYS A 24 17.04 -16.76 10.49
C LYS A 24 16.46 -15.95 11.64
N HIS A 25 15.17 -15.64 11.52
CA HIS A 25 14.45 -14.77 12.46
C HIS A 25 13.20 -15.45 13.05
N ARG A 26 12.99 -15.29 14.36
CA ARG A 26 11.78 -15.74 15.07
C ARG A 26 10.78 -14.61 15.25
N LEU A 27 9.57 -15.01 15.60
CA LEU A 27 8.49 -14.11 16.02
C LEU A 27 8.82 -13.46 17.38
N SER A 28 8.57 -12.15 17.50
CA SER A 28 8.56 -11.47 18.79
C SER A 28 7.28 -11.77 19.57
N ARG A 29 7.42 -12.20 20.84
CA ARG A 29 6.29 -12.51 21.72
C ARG A 29 5.89 -11.35 22.66
N GLY A 30 6.72 -10.31 22.77
CA GLY A 30 6.57 -9.23 23.75
C GLY A 30 5.85 -7.97 23.25
N GLY A 31 5.26 -7.99 22.06
CA GLY A 31 4.51 -6.86 21.50
C GLY A 31 2.99 -7.02 21.63
N ASP A 32 2.26 -6.01 21.15
CA ASP A 32 0.81 -6.01 21.07
C ASP A 32 0.32 -7.08 20.07
N ARG A 33 -0.44 -8.06 20.60
CA ARG A 33 -0.98 -9.18 19.82
C ARG A 33 -2.09 -8.75 18.87
N GLN A 34 -2.90 -7.76 19.23
CA GLN A 34 -3.97 -7.24 18.38
C GLN A 34 -3.39 -6.49 17.19
N ALA A 35 -2.38 -5.64 17.43
CA ALA A 35 -1.65 -4.97 16.37
C ALA A 35 -1.00 -5.97 15.39
N ASN A 36 -0.34 -7.02 15.92
CA ASN A 36 0.24 -8.07 15.09
C ASN A 36 -0.83 -8.86 14.28
N ALA A 37 -2.01 -9.09 14.85
CA ALA A 37 -3.13 -9.75 14.16
C ALA A 37 -3.67 -8.88 13.02
N ALA A 38 -3.85 -7.58 13.25
CA ALA A 38 -4.24 -6.63 12.22
C ALA A 38 -3.24 -6.61 11.05
N LEU A 39 -1.93 -6.53 11.35
CA LEU A 39 -0.87 -6.62 10.33
C LEU A 39 -0.92 -7.94 9.56
N HIS A 40 -1.20 -9.06 10.24
CA HIS A 40 -1.35 -10.36 9.59
C HIS A 40 -2.53 -10.38 8.61
N HIS A 41 -3.68 -9.82 8.98
CA HIS A 41 -4.84 -9.71 8.10
C HIS A 41 -4.56 -8.84 6.88
N ILE A 42 -3.92 -7.69 7.05
CA ILE A 42 -3.51 -6.81 5.94
C ILE A 42 -2.63 -7.58 4.95
N VAL A 43 -1.59 -8.27 5.45
CA VAL A 43 -0.69 -9.06 4.61
C VAL A 43 -1.44 -10.18 3.89
N LYS A 44 -2.33 -10.89 4.57
CA LYS A 44 -3.13 -11.97 3.97
C LYS A 44 -3.96 -11.45 2.78
N VAL A 45 -4.63 -10.31 2.94
CA VAL A 45 -5.42 -9.70 1.87
C VAL A 45 -4.53 -9.22 0.72
N ARG A 46 -3.41 -8.54 1.03
CA ARG A 46 -2.46 -8.08 0.01
C ARG A 46 -1.87 -9.23 -0.80
N MET A 47 -1.61 -10.38 -0.19
CA MET A 47 -1.12 -11.55 -0.94
C MET A 47 -2.11 -12.09 -1.98
N SER A 48 -3.41 -11.81 -1.83
CA SER A 48 -4.43 -12.22 -2.81
C SER A 48 -4.53 -11.23 -3.97
N TYR A 49 -4.54 -9.92 -3.68
CA TYR A 49 -4.93 -8.89 -4.67
C TYR A 49 -3.82 -7.91 -5.05
N ASP A 50 -2.83 -7.68 -4.18
CA ASP A 50 -1.75 -6.73 -4.46
C ASP A 50 -0.63 -7.42 -5.24
N GLN A 51 -0.50 -7.03 -6.51
CA GLN A 51 0.50 -7.57 -7.42
C GLN A 51 1.94 -7.33 -6.93
N ARG A 52 2.20 -6.19 -6.27
CA ARG A 52 3.53 -5.88 -5.70
C ARG A 52 3.89 -6.88 -4.60
N THR A 53 2.95 -7.16 -3.70
CA THR A 53 3.13 -8.15 -2.62
C THR A 53 3.28 -9.57 -3.18
N ARG A 54 2.52 -9.93 -4.22
CA ARG A 54 2.65 -11.23 -4.90
C ARG A 54 4.02 -11.42 -5.53
N ALA A 55 4.49 -10.44 -6.30
CA ALA A 55 5.82 -10.47 -6.91
C ALA A 55 6.91 -10.65 -5.84
N TYR A 56 6.85 -9.89 -4.74
CA TYR A 56 7.79 -10.03 -3.64
C TYR A 56 7.77 -11.44 -3.01
N ARG A 57 6.59 -11.99 -2.77
CA ARG A 57 6.43 -13.37 -2.27
C ARG A 57 7.11 -14.35 -3.21
N ASP A 58 6.78 -14.29 -4.51
CA ASP A 58 7.24 -15.24 -5.50
C ASP A 58 8.77 -15.20 -5.64
N THR A 59 9.37 -14.00 -5.68
CA THR A 59 10.83 -13.83 -5.66
C THR A 59 11.47 -14.43 -4.41
N ARG A 60 10.86 -14.28 -3.22
CA ARG A 60 11.43 -14.82 -1.98
C ARG A 60 11.30 -16.33 -1.87
N LEU A 61 10.17 -16.89 -2.28
CA LEU A 61 9.98 -18.34 -2.34
C LEU A 61 10.96 -18.99 -3.32
N ALA A 62 11.19 -18.38 -4.49
CA ALA A 62 12.20 -18.84 -5.44
C ALA A 62 13.63 -18.83 -4.86
N ASN A 63 13.92 -17.89 -3.95
CA ASN A 63 15.18 -17.81 -3.20
C ASN A 63 15.24 -18.76 -1.99
N GLY A 64 14.34 -19.74 -1.88
CA GLY A 64 14.35 -20.76 -0.83
C GLY A 64 13.79 -20.32 0.52
N TRP A 65 13.12 -19.16 0.60
CA TRP A 65 12.47 -18.74 1.83
C TRP A 65 11.21 -19.56 2.09
N THR A 66 10.91 -19.81 3.36
CA THR A 66 9.62 -20.37 3.77
C THR A 66 8.52 -19.31 3.71
N THR A 67 7.28 -19.73 3.49
CA THR A 67 6.11 -18.84 3.56
C THR A 67 6.05 -18.05 4.88
N LYS A 68 6.46 -18.66 5.99
CA LYS A 68 6.49 -17.99 7.31
C LYS A 68 7.51 -16.84 7.35
N GLU A 69 8.67 -16.99 6.72
CA GLU A 69 9.69 -15.93 6.62
C GLU A 69 9.20 -14.77 5.75
N VAL A 70 8.57 -15.08 4.61
CA VAL A 70 7.94 -14.08 3.74
C VAL A 70 6.87 -13.29 4.51
N PHE A 71 5.97 -13.97 5.22
CA PHE A 71 4.96 -13.30 6.04
C PHE A 71 5.56 -12.39 7.12
N ARG A 72 6.66 -12.80 7.78
CA ARG A 72 7.33 -11.95 8.78
C ARG A 72 7.92 -10.70 8.14
N ALA A 73 8.60 -10.83 7.01
CA ALA A 73 9.16 -9.69 6.28
C ALA A 73 8.05 -8.73 5.79
N LEU A 74 6.95 -9.26 5.24
CA LEU A 74 5.81 -8.45 4.81
C LEU A 74 5.16 -7.71 5.98
N LYS A 75 4.92 -8.37 7.12
CA LYS A 75 4.38 -7.69 8.30
C LYS A 75 5.28 -6.56 8.79
N ARG A 76 6.60 -6.73 8.74
CA ARG A 76 7.56 -5.68 9.08
C ARG A 76 7.51 -4.51 8.08
N ALA A 77 7.35 -4.80 6.79
CA ALA A 77 7.18 -3.78 5.76
C ALA A 77 5.89 -2.98 5.95
N VAL A 78 4.75 -3.66 6.17
CA VAL A 78 3.46 -3.01 6.46
C VAL A 78 3.53 -2.18 7.75
N ALA A 79 4.17 -2.68 8.81
CA ALA A 79 4.37 -1.90 10.03
C ALA A 79 5.17 -0.61 9.77
N ARG A 80 6.16 -0.65 8.87
CA ARG A 80 6.91 0.54 8.46
C ARG A 80 6.03 1.51 7.67
N GLU A 81 5.24 1.03 6.71
CA GLU A 81 4.30 1.86 5.95
C GLU A 81 3.30 2.57 6.86
N ILE A 82 2.69 1.84 7.80
CA ILE A 82 1.74 2.41 8.77
C ILE A 82 2.43 3.46 9.65
N PHE A 83 3.65 3.19 10.11
CA PHE A 83 4.40 4.19 10.88
C PHE A 83 4.59 5.49 10.09
N HIS A 84 4.96 5.39 8.81
CA HIS A 84 5.11 6.59 7.96
C HIS A 84 3.78 7.31 7.74
N ALA A 85 2.68 6.58 7.57
CA ALA A 85 1.34 7.18 7.45
C ALA A 85 0.92 7.92 8.72
N LEU A 86 1.10 7.31 9.89
CA LEU A 86 0.79 7.92 11.18
C LEU A 86 1.70 9.12 11.50
N ALA A 87 2.95 9.08 11.03
CA ALA A 87 3.91 10.17 11.23
C ALA A 87 3.75 11.31 10.20
N GLY A 88 2.72 11.28 9.35
CA GLY A 88 2.49 12.32 8.33
C GLY A 88 3.51 12.32 7.19
N HIS A 89 4.29 11.25 7.04
CA HIS A 89 5.25 11.08 5.95
C HIS A 89 4.65 10.40 4.72
N THR A 90 3.35 10.12 4.73
CA THR A 90 2.65 9.62 3.55
C THR A 90 2.04 10.80 2.82
N LEU A 91 2.44 10.97 1.56
CA LEU A 91 1.73 11.81 0.61
C LEU A 91 0.37 11.15 0.38
N ALA A 92 -0.67 11.64 1.07
CA ALA A 92 -2.03 11.28 0.68
C ALA A 92 -2.21 11.76 -0.77
N PRO A 93 -2.64 10.89 -1.69
CA PRO A 93 -2.86 11.32 -3.05
C PRO A 93 -3.85 12.49 -3.06
N ASP A 94 -3.40 13.63 -3.57
CA ASP A 94 -4.26 14.76 -3.82
C ASP A 94 -4.92 14.57 -5.18
N TYR A 95 -6.23 14.83 -5.24
CA TYR A 95 -7.05 14.77 -6.45
C TYR A 95 -7.83 16.07 -6.68
N SER A 96 -7.57 17.09 -5.84
CA SER A 96 -8.28 18.37 -5.88
C SER A 96 -8.05 19.15 -7.18
N ASP A 97 -6.99 18.83 -7.91
CA ASP A 97 -6.62 19.41 -9.21
C ASP A 97 -7.52 18.93 -10.37
N LEU A 98 -8.06 17.72 -10.29
CA LEU A 98 -8.74 17.06 -11.41
C LEU A 98 -10.02 17.79 -11.83
N ARG A 99 -10.86 18.17 -10.87
CA ARG A 99 -12.15 18.82 -11.14
C ARG A 99 -11.99 20.22 -11.73
N PRO A 100 -11.18 21.13 -11.15
CA PRO A 100 -10.87 22.41 -11.77
C PRO A 100 -10.28 22.27 -13.17
N ALA A 101 -9.33 21.35 -13.38
CA ALA A 101 -8.71 21.13 -14.69
C ALA A 101 -9.73 20.67 -15.75
N ARG A 102 -10.67 19.79 -15.39
CA ARG A 102 -11.76 19.39 -16.30
C ARG A 102 -12.69 20.55 -16.61
N HIS A 103 -13.07 21.34 -15.61
CA HIS A 103 -13.95 22.49 -15.77
C HIS A 103 -13.32 23.57 -16.67
N ALA A 104 -12.01 23.83 -16.54
CA ALA A 104 -11.29 24.79 -17.37
C ALA A 104 -11.33 24.44 -18.87
N LYS A 105 -11.48 23.15 -19.21
CA LYS A 105 -11.61 22.65 -20.59
C LYS A 105 -13.06 22.45 -21.04
N ASN A 106 -14.04 22.87 -20.24
CA ASN A 106 -15.47 22.67 -20.49
C ASN A 106 -15.86 21.19 -20.74
N LEU A 107 -15.13 20.25 -20.13
CA LEU A 107 -15.37 18.83 -20.30
C LEU A 107 -16.39 18.31 -19.28
N THR A 108 -17.29 17.44 -19.73
CA THR A 108 -18.27 16.79 -18.86
C THR A 108 -17.67 15.57 -18.16
N LEU A 109 -18.26 15.16 -17.03
CA LEU A 109 -17.89 13.90 -16.37
C LEU A 109 -18.07 12.70 -17.31
N THR A 110 -19.11 12.72 -18.15
CA THR A 110 -19.39 11.66 -19.12
C THR A 110 -18.30 11.58 -20.19
N ALA A 111 -17.81 12.71 -20.70
CA ALA A 111 -16.73 12.74 -21.69
C ALA A 111 -15.43 12.15 -21.11
N ALA A 112 -15.09 12.54 -19.87
CA ALA A 112 -13.94 11.97 -19.16
C ALA A 112 -14.08 10.46 -18.93
N ALA A 113 -15.27 10.03 -18.51
CA ALA A 113 -15.56 8.63 -18.25
C ALA A 113 -15.48 7.77 -19.51
N GLN A 114 -16.02 8.27 -20.63
CA GLN A 114 -15.94 7.61 -21.93
C GLN A 114 -14.49 7.47 -22.40
N HIS A 115 -13.68 8.53 -22.29
CA HIS A 115 -12.26 8.47 -22.66
C HIS A 115 -11.47 7.47 -21.80
N LEU A 116 -11.74 7.44 -20.50
CA LEU A 116 -11.01 6.59 -19.55
C LEU A 116 -11.54 5.15 -19.48
N GLY A 117 -12.67 4.85 -20.14
CA GLY A 117 -13.31 3.53 -20.15
C GLY A 117 -13.89 3.15 -18.79
N VAL A 118 -14.43 4.11 -18.04
CA VAL A 118 -15.01 3.89 -16.70
C VAL A 118 -16.43 4.44 -16.62
N TRP A 119 -17.17 4.05 -15.57
CA TRP A 119 -18.51 4.59 -15.33
C TRP A 119 -18.44 6.06 -14.86
N PRO A 120 -19.36 6.96 -15.27
CA PRO A 120 -19.29 8.39 -14.92
C PRO A 120 -19.19 8.69 -13.42
N ALA A 121 -19.90 7.93 -12.59
CA ALA A 121 -19.81 8.03 -11.13
C ALA A 121 -18.38 7.81 -10.62
N ARG A 122 -17.58 6.95 -11.27
CA ARG A 122 -16.20 6.66 -10.87
C ARG A 122 -15.29 7.88 -10.98
N ILE A 123 -15.50 8.72 -12.00
CA ILE A 123 -14.77 9.99 -12.17
C ILE A 123 -15.14 10.97 -11.06
N GLY A 124 -16.44 11.12 -10.78
CA GLY A 124 -16.92 11.97 -9.68
C GLY A 124 -16.40 11.53 -8.31
N GLU A 125 -16.41 10.23 -8.02
CA GLU A 125 -15.85 9.67 -6.79
C GLU A 125 -14.35 9.92 -6.64
N LEU A 126 -13.60 9.89 -7.75
CA LEU A 126 -12.17 10.19 -7.79
C LEU A 126 -11.91 11.68 -7.54
N GLU A 127 -12.61 12.56 -8.27
CA GLU A 127 -12.52 14.02 -8.11
C GLU A 127 -12.88 14.49 -6.69
N LEU A 128 -13.79 13.80 -6.03
CA LEU A 128 -14.19 14.07 -4.64
C LEU A 128 -13.28 13.39 -3.60
N GLY A 129 -12.27 12.63 -4.03
CA GLY A 129 -11.39 11.86 -3.13
C GLY A 129 -12.09 10.75 -2.35
N ARG A 130 -13.34 10.41 -2.67
CA ARG A 130 -14.13 9.38 -1.96
C ARG A 130 -13.63 7.97 -2.25
N ARG A 131 -13.14 7.74 -3.47
CA ARG A 131 -12.49 6.48 -3.86
C ARG A 131 -11.17 6.74 -4.57
N PRO A 132 -10.08 6.95 -3.80
CA PRO A 132 -8.73 7.14 -4.32
C PRO A 132 -8.35 6.07 -5.35
N ASN A 133 -7.72 6.50 -6.44
CA ASN A 133 -7.13 5.61 -7.45
C ASN A 133 -6.07 6.39 -8.24
N ASP A 134 -4.80 6.17 -7.88
CA ASP A 134 -3.66 6.91 -8.43
C ASP A 134 -3.42 6.62 -9.90
N GLU A 135 -3.64 5.37 -10.33
CA GLU A 135 -3.48 4.99 -11.73
C GLU A 135 -4.52 5.69 -12.61
N LEU A 136 -5.79 5.67 -12.18
CA LEU A 136 -6.86 6.37 -12.89
C LEU A 136 -6.63 7.89 -12.87
N ALA A 137 -6.22 8.45 -11.73
CA ALA A 137 -5.88 9.88 -11.63
C ALA A 137 -4.72 10.27 -12.56
N THR A 138 -3.70 9.41 -12.69
CA THR A 138 -2.54 9.66 -13.57
C THR A 138 -2.98 9.66 -15.03
N ARG A 139 -3.75 8.65 -15.45
CA ARG A 139 -4.33 8.60 -16.81
C ARG A 139 -5.25 9.80 -17.08
N TYR A 140 -6.04 10.19 -16.09
CA TYR A 140 -6.96 11.32 -16.19
C TYR A 140 -6.21 12.65 -16.35
N ARG A 141 -5.17 12.90 -15.55
CA ARG A 141 -4.29 14.08 -15.69
C ARG A 141 -3.63 14.14 -17.06
N ALA A 142 -3.11 13.02 -17.54
CA ALA A 142 -2.48 12.94 -18.86
C ALA A 142 -3.46 13.32 -19.98
N TRP A 143 -4.70 12.82 -19.90
CA TRP A 143 -5.74 13.20 -20.86
C TRP A 143 -6.12 14.68 -20.75
N LEU A 144 -6.34 15.19 -19.53
CA LEU A 144 -6.65 16.61 -19.32
C LEU A 144 -5.52 17.51 -19.81
N ALA A 145 -4.25 17.10 -19.75
CA ALA A 145 -3.15 17.88 -20.30
C ALA A 145 -3.17 17.93 -21.84
N ALA A 146 -3.64 16.86 -22.50
CA ALA A 146 -3.64 16.72 -23.96
C ALA A 146 -4.91 17.24 -24.67
N ALA A 147 -6.05 17.28 -23.98
CA ALA A 147 -7.34 17.75 -24.51
C ALA A 147 -7.41 19.27 -24.69
#